data_AF-A0A1Q5BBJ0-F1
#
_entry.id   AF-A0A1Q5BBJ0-F1
#
_cell.length_a   1.000
_cell.length_b   1.000
_cell.length_c   1.000
_cell.angle_alpha   90.00
_cell.angle_beta   90.00
_cell.angle_gamma   90.00
#
_symmetry.space_group_name_H-M   'P 1'
#
loop_
_entity.id
_entity.type
_entity.pdbx_description
1 polymer ?
#
loop_
_entity_poly.entity_id
_entity_poly.type
_entity_poly.pdbx_seq_one_letter_code
_entity_poly.pdbx_strand_id
1 'polypeptide(L)' 'MVGMVERLVPDELWELFQRVVPEAPSRPQGGGRRRHGDREVLAAIVFVATS' A
#
# COMPACT_ATOMS: atom_id res chain seq x y z
N MET A 1 4.26 -6.51 19.19
CA MET A 1 3.27 -7.26 18.39
C MET A 1 3.32 -6.73 16.97
N VAL A 2 3.70 -7.55 15.99
CA VAL A 2 3.76 -7.14 14.57
C VAL A 2 2.34 -7.10 14.01
N GLY A 3 1.95 -5.99 13.39
CA GLY A 3 0.62 -5.81 12.81
C GLY A 3 0.40 -6.70 11.58
N MET A 4 -0.86 -6.78 11.12
CA MET A 4 -1.21 -7.59 9.95
C MET A 4 -0.53 -7.07 8.67
N VAL A 5 -0.39 -5.75 8.54
CA VAL A 5 0.23 -5.09 7.39
C VAL A 5 1.71 -5.47 7.31
N GLU A 6 2.44 -5.40 8.41
CA GLU A 6 3.87 -5.71 8.46
C GLU A 6 4.14 -7.21 8.27
N ARG A 7 3.17 -8.08 8.61
CA ARG A 7 3.26 -9.51 8.32
C ARG A 7 3.08 -9.82 6.83
N LEU A 8 2.10 -9.18 6.18
CA LEU A 8 1.79 -9.41 4.77
C LEU A 8 2.74 -8.65 3.83
N VAL A 9 3.25 -7.51 4.30
CA VAL A 9 4.20 -6.65 3.58
C VAL A 9 5.34 -6.32 4.54
N PRO A 10 6.35 -7.19 4.66
CA PRO A 10 7.57 -6.92 5.42
C PRO A 10 8.31 -5.68 4.91
N ASP A 11 9.19 -5.11 5.74
CA ASP A 11 9.93 -3.89 5.39
C ASP A 11 10.76 -4.09 4.12
N GLU A 12 11.42 -5.24 3.96
CA GLU A 12 12.23 -5.51 2.76
C GLU A 12 11.37 -5.52 1.49
N LEU A 13 10.17 -6.10 1.56
CA LEU A 13 9.23 -6.07 0.42
C LEU A 13 8.73 -4.65 0.15
N TRP A 14 8.40 -3.91 1.20
CA TRP A 14 7.96 -2.52 1.09
C TRP A 14 9.04 -1.63 0.47
N GLU A 15 10.29 -1.78 0.86
CA GLU A 15 11.44 -1.08 0.29
C GLU A 15 11.65 -1.37 -1.19
N LEU A 16 11.44 -2.63 -1.63
CA LEU A 16 11.51 -3.00 -3.04
C LEU A 16 10.36 -2.36 -3.84
N PHE A 17 9.14 -2.41 -3.30
CA PHE A 17 7.96 -1.87 -3.97
C PHE A 17 8.03 -0.34 -4.13
N GLN A 18 8.56 0.37 -3.13
CA GLN A 18 8.73 1.83 -3.20
C GLN A 18 9.61 2.30 -4.36
N ARG A 19 10.47 1.43 -4.92
CA ARG A 19 11.32 1.77 -6.08
C ARG A 19 10.53 1.79 -7.40
N VAL A 20 9.35 1.17 -7.44
CA VAL A 20 8.56 1.01 -8.65
C VAL A 20 7.16 1.62 -8.55
N VAL A 21 6.69 1.93 -7.34
CA VAL A 21 5.38 2.55 -7.15
C VAL A 21 5.36 3.94 -7.80
N PRO A 22 4.38 4.24 -8.66
CA PRO A 22 4.25 5.57 -9.23
C PRO A 22 3.86 6.58 -8.15
N GLU A 23 4.31 7.83 -8.31
CA GLU A 23 3.88 8.92 -7.45
C GLU A 23 2.35 9.07 -7.50
N ALA A 24 1.75 9.34 -6.34
CA ALA A 24 0.32 9.58 -6.26
C ALA A 24 -0.04 10.83 -7.07
N PRO A 25 -1.00 10.76 -8.00
CA PRO A 25 -1.36 11.91 -8.82
C PRO A 25 -1.91 13.03 -7.93
N SER A 26 -1.46 14.26 -8.19
CA SER A 26 -2.04 15.45 -7.57
C SER A 26 -3.49 15.59 -8.03
N ARG A 27 -4.40 15.84 -7.08
CA ARG A 27 -5.82 16.09 -7.40
C ARG A 27 -6.05 17.59 -7.53
N PRO A 28 -6.44 18.09 -8.72
CA PRO A 28 -6.76 19.51 -8.90
C PRO A 28 -7.95 19.94 -8.03
N GLN A 29 -8.84 19.00 -7.67
CA GLN A 29 -10.04 19.25 -6.88
C GLN A 29 -10.16 18.18 -5.78
N GLY A 30 -10.46 18.63 -4.55
CA GLY A 30 -10.45 17.81 -3.33
C GLY A 30 -11.71 16.98 -3.06
N GLY A 31 -12.26 16.31 -4.08
CA GLY A 31 -13.46 15.46 -3.94
C GLY A 31 -13.18 13.96 -3.75
N GLY A 32 -14.24 13.19 -3.50
CA GLY A 32 -14.22 11.72 -3.47
C GLY A 32 -13.74 11.09 -2.16
N ARG A 33 -13.42 9.79 -2.19
CA ARG A 33 -12.88 9.08 -1.03
C ARG A 33 -11.43 9.48 -0.77
N ARG A 34 -11.07 9.53 0.52
CA ARG A 34 -9.69 9.69 0.97
C ARG A 34 -8.85 8.51 0.44
N ARG A 35 -7.60 8.79 0.06
CA ARG A 35 -6.64 7.77 -0.34
C ARG A 35 -6.21 6.98 0.91
N HIS A 36 -6.14 5.66 0.79
CA HIS A 36 -5.51 4.81 1.81
C HIS A 36 -3.99 4.81 1.65
N GLY A 37 -3.27 4.44 2.71
CA GLY A 37 -1.82 4.30 2.62
C GLY A 37 -1.41 3.18 1.68
N ASP A 38 -0.30 3.37 0.98
CA ASP A 38 0.12 2.47 -0.09
C ASP A 38 0.52 1.08 0.42
N ARG A 39 1.15 1.02 1.60
CA ARG A 39 1.56 -0.25 2.22
C ARG A 39 0.34 -1.06 2.66
N GLU A 40 -0.70 -0.39 3.17
CA GLU A 40 -1.96 -1.02 3.55
C GLU A 40 -2.72 -1.56 2.34
N VAL A 41 -2.74 -0.80 1.24
CA VAL A 41 -3.36 -1.27 -0.02
C VAL A 41 -2.58 -2.44 -0.60
N LEU A 42 -1.24 -2.41 -0.58
CA LEU A 42 -0.41 -3.54 -1.00
C LEU A 42 -0.69 -4.78 -0.14
N ALA A 43 -0.83 -4.63 1.17
CA ALA A 43 -1.20 -5.72 2.07
C ALA A 43 -2.57 -6.32 1.72
N ALA A 44 -3.55 -5.48 1.38
CA ALA A 44 -4.87 -5.95 0.94
C ALA A 44 -4.80 -6.72 -0.39
N ILE A 45 -3.98 -6.27 -1.35
CA ILE A 45 -3.75 -6.98 -2.62
C ILE A 45 -3.11 -8.35 -2.36
N VAL A 46 -2.05 -8.40 -1.55
CA VAL A 46 -1.36 -9.65 -1.20
C VAL A 46 -2.32 -10.61 -0.50
N PHE A 47 -3.13 -10.11 0.44
CA PHE A 47 -4.14 -10.91 1.12
C PHE A 47 -5.11 -11.56 0.13
N VAL A 48 -5.72 -10.78 -0.76
CA VAL A 48 -6.68 -11.29 -1.76
C VAL A 48 -6.01 -12.27 -2.74
N ALA A 49 -4.76 -12.03 -3.12
CA ALA A 49 -4.06 -12.86 -4.08
C ALA A 49 -3.57 -14.20 -3.52
N THR A 50 -3.52 -14.35 -2.19
CA THR A 50 -2.94 -15.53 -1.52
C THR A 50 -3.95 -16.31 -0.67
N SER A 51 -5.22 -15.89 -0.65
CA SER A 51 -6.32 -16.52 0.09
C SER A 51 -7.28 -17.30 -0.79
#